data_AF-A0AAN9T4H5-F1
#
_entry.id   AF-A0AAN9T4H5-F1
#
_cell.length_a   1.000
_cell.length_b   1.000
_cell.length_c   1.000
_cell.angle_alpha   90.00
_cell.angle_beta   90.00
_cell.angle_gamma   90.00
#
_symmetry.space_group_name_H-M   'P 1'
#
loop_
_entity.id
_entity.type
_entity.pdbx_description
1 polymer ?
#
loop_
_entity_poly.entity_id
_entity_poly.type
_entity_poly.pdbx_seq_one_letter_code
_entity_poly.pdbx_strand_id
1 'polypeptide(L)'
;MASRRCLRTLTKTTPFLFRNPSSLRSLTMSQFHHADNSSPIFAKSTSVFVQWPHLRCFSSDKQDDRSHEDDNSEDYDDDEEEDYEDDVVSVSSGKKVYTAEEKEAEAASIGYKVVGPLGKEDTVFKPYEPVFAIVQIGSHQFKVSNGDSIFTERLKFLEVNDKLILDKVLLLGSASQTIVGRPIVPDASVHAVVEEHALDAKVIIFKKKRRKNYRRTKGHRQELTKLRITDIQGIEKPQNVLPEKPSKPAKKEQENVAVTA
;
A
#
# COMPACT_ATOMS: atom_id res chain seq x y z
N MET A 1 -26.41 -2.88 40.45
CA MET A 1 -27.35 -1.75 40.45
C MET A 1 -27.24 -1.01 39.13
N ALA A 2 -28.28 -1.12 38.29
CA ALA A 2 -28.30 -0.57 36.93
C ALA A 2 -28.99 0.80 36.96
N SER A 3 -28.29 1.86 36.58
CA SER A 3 -28.92 3.14 36.26
C SER A 3 -28.94 3.33 34.76
N ARG A 4 -30.14 3.17 34.20
CA ARG A 4 -30.50 3.59 32.84
C ARG A 4 -30.67 5.10 32.86
N ARG A 5 -29.90 5.83 32.06
CA ARG A 5 -30.28 7.19 31.62
C ARG A 5 -30.13 7.29 30.12
N CYS A 6 -31.26 7.06 29.46
CA CYS A 6 -31.53 7.45 28.09
C CYS A 6 -32.01 8.89 28.12
N LEU A 7 -31.38 9.80 27.37
CA LEU A 7 -32.02 11.06 26.99
C LEU A 7 -31.83 11.31 25.50
N ARG A 8 -32.93 11.79 24.94
CA ARG A 8 -33.35 11.84 23.55
C ARG A 8 -32.58 12.90 22.74
N THR A 9 -32.22 12.49 21.52
CA THR A 9 -32.23 13.21 20.23
C THR A 9 -32.85 14.61 20.19
N LEU A 10 -32.17 15.56 19.53
CA LEU A 10 -32.80 16.53 18.61
C LEU A 10 -31.80 16.93 17.51
N THR A 11 -32.04 16.43 16.29
CA THR A 11 -31.44 16.90 15.03
C THR A 11 -32.22 18.11 14.52
N LYS A 12 -31.54 19.21 14.21
CA LYS A 12 -32.12 20.32 13.41
C LYS A 12 -31.42 20.36 12.06
N THR A 13 -32.09 19.84 11.04
CA THR A 13 -31.75 19.98 9.62
C THR A 13 -32.50 21.18 9.05
N THR A 14 -31.78 22.14 8.47
CA THR A 14 -32.34 23.23 7.66
C THR A 14 -32.05 22.94 6.19
N PRO A 15 -33.05 22.93 5.29
CA PRO A 15 -32.79 22.95 3.85
C PRO A 15 -32.81 24.40 3.36
N PHE A 16 -31.65 24.92 2.95
CA PHE A 16 -31.59 26.16 2.17
C PHE A 16 -31.69 25.81 0.68
N LEU A 17 -32.85 26.11 0.12
CA LEU A 17 -33.11 26.09 -1.32
C LEU A 17 -32.60 27.41 -1.92
N PHE A 18 -31.58 27.33 -2.78
CA PHE A 18 -31.34 28.38 -3.78
C PHE A 18 -31.45 27.78 -5.17
N ARG A 19 -32.41 28.34 -5.91
CA ARG A 19 -32.83 28.01 -7.26
C ARG A 19 -32.17 29.03 -8.20
N ASN A 20 -31.29 28.58 -9.09
CA ASN A 20 -30.81 29.38 -10.22
C ASN A 20 -31.73 29.17 -11.44
N PRO A 21 -32.21 30.22 -12.11
CA PRO A 21 -32.71 30.12 -13.47
C PRO A 21 -31.85 30.94 -14.47
N SER A 22 -32.01 30.63 -15.76
CA SER A 22 -31.34 31.17 -16.96
C SER A 22 -30.11 30.35 -17.40
N SER A 23 -29.91 29.97 -18.67
CA SER A 23 -30.51 30.41 -19.94
C SER A 23 -30.43 29.26 -20.95
N LEU A 24 -31.49 29.10 -21.74
CA LEU A 24 -31.55 28.30 -22.96
C LEU A 24 -30.63 28.91 -24.03
N ARG A 25 -29.88 28.08 -24.76
CA ARG A 25 -29.49 28.35 -26.16
C ARG A 25 -29.46 27.05 -26.95
N SER A 26 -30.38 26.97 -27.91
CA SER A 26 -30.49 26.02 -29.01
C SER A 26 -29.64 26.47 -30.19
N LEU A 27 -28.89 25.56 -30.83
CA LEU A 27 -28.41 25.67 -32.21
C LEU A 27 -28.35 24.23 -32.79
N THR A 28 -29.37 23.83 -33.56
CA THR A 28 -29.43 23.74 -35.03
C THR A 28 -28.70 22.54 -35.63
N MET A 29 -29.49 21.67 -36.26
CA MET A 29 -29.08 20.57 -37.12
C MET A 29 -28.42 21.04 -38.41
N SER A 30 -27.50 20.24 -38.93
CA SER A 30 -27.42 20.00 -40.37
C SER A 30 -26.99 18.56 -40.64
N GLN A 31 -27.78 17.90 -41.48
CA GLN A 31 -27.67 16.53 -41.95
C GLN A 31 -26.71 16.46 -43.15
N PHE A 32 -26.01 15.34 -43.32
CA PHE A 32 -25.59 14.87 -44.64
C PHE A 32 -26.11 13.44 -44.84
N HIS A 33 -26.58 13.19 -46.07
CA HIS A 33 -27.38 12.07 -46.52
C HIS A 33 -26.57 10.86 -47.01
N HIS A 34 -27.14 9.68 -46.73
CA HIS A 34 -27.32 8.44 -47.54
C HIS A 34 -26.17 7.78 -48.33
N ALA A 35 -25.95 6.49 -48.06
CA ALA A 35 -26.34 5.34 -48.92
C ALA A 35 -25.94 4.04 -48.18
N ASP A 36 -26.90 3.23 -47.71
CA ASP A 36 -27.53 2.07 -48.38
C ASP A 36 -26.59 0.89 -48.64
N ASN A 37 -26.82 -0.21 -47.91
CA ASN A 37 -26.88 -1.58 -48.45
C ASN A 37 -27.56 -2.56 -47.47
N SER A 38 -28.78 -2.94 -47.86
CA SER A 38 -29.56 -4.18 -47.68
C SER A 38 -29.11 -5.32 -46.73
N SER A 39 -29.91 -5.53 -45.66
CA SER A 39 -30.67 -6.73 -45.17
C SER A 39 -30.27 -8.19 -45.56
N PRO A 40 -30.79 -9.28 -44.89
CA PRO A 40 -31.75 -9.38 -43.76
C PRO A 40 -31.51 -10.46 -42.64
N ILE A 41 -32.14 -10.21 -41.47
CA ILE A 41 -33.06 -11.07 -40.65
C ILE A 41 -32.65 -12.50 -40.22
N PHE A 42 -32.56 -12.74 -38.89
CA PHE A 42 -33.38 -13.75 -38.18
C PHE A 42 -33.42 -13.52 -36.65
N ALA A 43 -34.37 -14.19 -36.00
CA ALA A 43 -35.28 -13.64 -35.00
C ALA A 43 -34.87 -13.77 -33.52
N LYS A 44 -35.62 -12.99 -32.72
CA LYS A 44 -35.70 -12.93 -31.26
C LYS A 44 -35.89 -14.31 -30.62
N SER A 45 -35.18 -14.56 -29.52
CA SER A 45 -35.58 -15.52 -28.49
C SER A 45 -35.49 -14.86 -27.12
N THR A 46 -36.65 -14.63 -26.53
CA THR A 46 -36.86 -14.36 -25.11
C THR A 46 -36.77 -15.69 -24.36
N SER A 47 -35.83 -15.80 -23.41
CA SER A 47 -35.90 -16.80 -22.32
C SER A 47 -35.55 -16.06 -21.03
N VAL A 48 -36.58 -15.67 -20.27
CA VAL A 48 -37.12 -16.39 -19.11
C VAL A 48 -36.09 -16.52 -17.99
N PHE A 49 -36.24 -15.57 -17.08
CA PHE A 49 -35.73 -15.48 -15.72
C PHE A 49 -35.96 -16.82 -14.97
N VAL A 50 -34.90 -17.58 -14.69
CA VAL A 50 -34.99 -18.78 -13.84
C VAL A 50 -34.61 -18.39 -12.42
N GLN A 51 -35.65 -18.29 -11.59
CA GLN A 51 -35.59 -18.10 -10.16
C GLN A 51 -35.32 -19.45 -9.50
N TRP A 52 -34.18 -19.60 -8.82
CA TRP A 52 -33.84 -20.79 -8.03
C TRP A 52 -34.77 -20.90 -6.80
N PRO A 53 -35.48 -22.02 -6.59
CA PRO A 53 -36.08 -22.31 -5.30
C PRO A 53 -35.12 -23.18 -4.48
N HIS A 54 -34.55 -22.62 -3.40
CA HIS A 54 -33.95 -23.42 -2.35
C HIS A 54 -35.07 -24.11 -1.56
N LEU A 55 -35.32 -25.38 -1.86
CA LEU A 55 -36.14 -26.25 -1.02
C LEU A 55 -35.36 -26.58 0.25
N ARG A 56 -35.91 -26.17 1.40
CA ARG A 56 -35.50 -26.65 2.72
C ARG A 56 -36.02 -28.08 2.87
N CYS A 57 -35.15 -29.07 2.84
CA CYS A 57 -35.47 -30.41 3.31
C CYS A 57 -35.15 -30.48 4.81
N PHE A 58 -36.19 -30.41 5.62
CA PHE A 58 -36.18 -30.75 7.04
C PHE A 58 -36.50 -32.25 7.10
N SER A 59 -35.48 -33.11 7.14
CA SER A 59 -35.69 -34.54 7.40
C SER A 59 -35.55 -34.79 8.90
N SER A 60 -36.68 -35.05 9.53
CA SER A 60 -36.77 -35.64 10.85
C SER A 60 -36.99 -37.14 10.68
N ASP A 61 -35.93 -37.93 10.77
CA ASP A 61 -36.06 -39.35 11.07
C ASP A 61 -35.57 -39.60 12.50
N LYS A 62 -36.54 -40.05 13.27
CA LYS A 62 -36.51 -40.43 14.67
C LYS A 62 -36.86 -41.91 14.68
N GLN A 63 -36.13 -42.68 15.48
CA GLN A 63 -36.35 -44.05 15.98
C GLN A 63 -35.09 -44.90 15.75
N ASP A 64 -34.61 -45.76 16.65
CA ASP A 64 -34.82 -45.99 18.08
C ASP A 64 -33.65 -46.91 18.52
N ASP A 65 -33.26 -46.78 19.78
CA ASP A 65 -32.64 -47.75 20.70
C ASP A 65 -32.02 -49.06 20.18
N ARG A 66 -30.69 -49.21 20.38
CA ARG A 66 -30.10 -50.45 20.89
C ARG A 66 -28.96 -50.16 21.86
N SER A 67 -29.22 -50.47 23.13
CA SER A 67 -28.22 -50.70 24.18
C SER A 67 -27.34 -51.89 23.81
N HIS A 68 -26.04 -51.66 23.65
CA HIS A 68 -25.04 -52.70 23.79
C HIS A 68 -24.09 -52.25 24.91
N GLU A 69 -24.39 -52.72 26.11
CA GLU A 69 -23.39 -52.89 27.16
C GLU A 69 -22.49 -54.03 26.67
N ASP A 70 -21.27 -53.70 26.27
CA ASP A 70 -20.16 -54.64 26.27
C ASP A 70 -19.03 -53.98 27.04
N ASP A 71 -18.87 -54.44 28.28
CA ASP A 71 -17.61 -54.43 29.00
C ASP A 71 -16.56 -55.05 28.07
N ASN A 72 -15.63 -54.24 27.58
CA ASN A 72 -14.38 -54.79 27.07
C ASN A 72 -13.23 -54.24 27.91
N SER A 73 -12.62 -55.19 28.60
CA SER A 73 -11.49 -55.10 29.49
C SER A 73 -10.31 -54.37 28.85
N GLU A 74 -9.60 -53.67 29.72
CA GLU A 74 -8.19 -53.29 29.58
C GLU A 74 -7.39 -54.38 28.84
N ASP A 75 -6.92 -54.06 27.64
CA ASP A 75 -5.72 -54.68 27.08
C ASP A 75 -4.72 -53.54 26.88
N TYR A 76 -3.73 -53.49 27.76
CA TYR A 76 -2.56 -52.67 27.57
C TYR A 76 -1.74 -53.34 26.48
N ASP A 77 -1.99 -52.97 25.23
CA ASP A 77 -1.09 -53.31 24.14
C ASP A 77 0.28 -52.72 24.48
N ASP A 78 1.21 -53.64 24.72
CA ASP A 78 2.64 -53.46 24.85
C ASP A 78 3.13 -52.80 23.55
N ASP A 79 3.18 -51.46 23.54
CA ASP A 79 3.84 -50.70 22.48
C ASP A 79 5.33 -51.09 22.51
N GLU A 80 5.69 -52.12 21.74
CA GLU A 80 7.07 -52.39 21.34
C GLU A 80 7.64 -51.07 20.83
N GLU A 81 8.57 -50.49 21.59
CA GLU A 81 9.41 -49.40 21.10
C GLU A 81 10.24 -49.93 19.94
N GLU A 82 9.70 -49.81 18.72
CA GLU A 82 10.52 -49.75 17.52
C GLU A 82 11.43 -48.54 17.72
N ASP A 83 12.69 -48.81 18.08
CA ASP A 83 13.83 -47.90 17.92
C ASP A 83 13.89 -47.51 16.44
N TYR A 84 13.06 -46.54 16.04
CA TYR A 84 13.30 -45.73 14.87
C TYR A 84 14.64 -45.08 15.15
N GLU A 85 15.68 -45.57 14.49
CA GLU A 85 16.92 -44.82 14.38
C GLU A 85 16.52 -43.47 13.78
N ASP A 86 16.36 -42.48 14.66
CA ASP A 86 16.39 -41.08 14.32
C ASP A 86 17.75 -40.91 13.65
N ASP A 87 17.75 -40.99 12.32
CA ASP A 87 18.73 -40.32 11.49
C ASP A 87 18.73 -38.87 11.98
N VAL A 88 19.61 -38.60 12.93
CA VAL A 88 19.96 -37.28 13.42
C VAL A 88 20.64 -36.58 12.25
N VAL A 89 19.84 -36.20 11.25
CA VAL A 89 20.07 -34.99 10.48
C VAL A 89 20.08 -33.91 11.53
N SER A 90 21.29 -33.65 12.01
CA SER A 90 21.65 -32.52 12.82
C SER A 90 20.98 -31.29 12.22
N VAL A 91 19.80 -30.94 12.74
CA VAL A 91 19.13 -29.68 12.49
C VAL A 91 19.95 -28.65 13.24
N SER A 92 21.13 -28.37 12.69
CA SER A 92 21.79 -27.11 12.89
C SER A 92 20.69 -26.08 12.68
N SER A 93 20.54 -25.19 13.65
CA SER A 93 19.73 -23.97 13.57
C SER A 93 20.37 -23.04 12.52
N GLY A 94 20.50 -23.56 11.30
CA GLY A 94 21.09 -22.95 10.15
C GLY A 94 20.10 -21.93 9.64
N LYS A 95 20.41 -20.65 9.87
CA LYS A 95 19.81 -19.59 9.06
C LYS A 95 19.96 -20.03 7.60
N LYS A 96 18.84 -20.20 6.90
CA LYS A 96 18.83 -20.44 5.46
C LYS A 96 19.69 -19.34 4.82
N VAL A 97 20.83 -19.73 4.26
CA VAL A 97 21.74 -18.81 3.60
C VAL A 97 21.17 -18.57 2.21
N TYR A 98 20.64 -17.38 1.97
CA TYR A 98 20.15 -16.97 0.66
C TYR A 98 21.35 -16.72 -0.26
N THR A 99 21.30 -17.30 -1.45
CA THR A 99 22.25 -17.00 -2.52
C THR A 99 22.05 -15.57 -3.02
N ALA A 100 23.07 -14.96 -3.63
CA ALA A 100 22.96 -13.60 -4.14
C ALA A 100 21.84 -13.47 -5.20
N GLU A 101 21.72 -14.48 -6.07
CA GLU A 101 20.71 -14.54 -7.13
C GLU A 101 19.29 -14.58 -6.57
N GLU A 102 19.05 -15.35 -5.51
CA GLU A 102 17.75 -15.38 -4.83
C GLU A 102 17.38 -14.02 -4.21
N LYS A 103 18.36 -13.33 -3.64
CA LYS A 103 18.14 -11.99 -3.06
C LYS A 103 17.76 -10.98 -4.14
N GLU A 104 18.47 -11.01 -5.27
CA GLU A 104 18.17 -10.15 -6.42
C GLU A 104 16.81 -10.47 -7.04
N ALA A 105 16.44 -11.76 -7.13
CA ALA A 105 15.13 -12.18 -7.62
C ALA A 105 13.98 -11.74 -6.70
N GLU A 106 14.12 -11.85 -5.38
CA GLU A 106 13.13 -11.35 -4.41
C GLU A 106 13.02 -9.81 -4.50
N ALA A 107 14.15 -9.10 -4.61
CA ALA A 107 14.18 -7.66 -4.76
C ALA A 107 13.47 -7.20 -6.06
N ALA A 108 13.75 -7.85 -7.18
CA ALA A 108 13.10 -7.57 -8.47
C ALA A 108 11.59 -7.85 -8.42
N SER A 109 11.18 -8.93 -7.74
CA SER A 109 9.77 -9.26 -7.52
C SER A 109 9.04 -8.16 -6.73
N ILE A 110 9.66 -7.62 -5.69
CA ILE A 110 9.11 -6.50 -4.91
C ILE A 110 9.11 -5.20 -5.76
N GLY A 111 10.11 -5.01 -6.61
CA GLY A 111 10.22 -3.91 -7.56
C GLY A 111 11.38 -2.94 -7.31
N TYR A 112 12.46 -3.43 -6.71
CA TYR A 112 13.66 -2.62 -6.47
C TYR A 112 14.94 -3.38 -6.85
N LYS A 113 15.98 -2.62 -7.11
CA LYS A 113 17.35 -3.09 -7.32
C LYS A 113 18.27 -2.47 -6.28
N VAL A 114 19.15 -3.27 -5.68
CA VAL A 114 20.18 -2.78 -4.76
C VAL A 114 21.40 -2.34 -5.57
N VAL A 115 21.89 -1.13 -5.33
CA VAL A 115 23.10 -0.59 -5.99
C VAL A 115 24.34 -0.81 -5.13
N GLY A 116 24.18 -0.67 -3.81
CA GLY A 116 25.25 -0.82 -2.83
C GLY A 116 25.18 0.24 -1.73
N PRO A 117 26.16 0.27 -0.81
CA PRO A 117 26.13 1.18 0.31
C PRO A 117 26.39 2.63 -0.10
N LEU A 118 25.84 3.56 0.67
CA LEU A 118 26.10 4.98 0.55
C LEU A 118 27.53 5.32 1.01
N GLY A 119 28.28 6.01 0.15
CA GLY A 119 29.60 6.54 0.48
C GLY A 119 29.49 7.78 1.38
N LYS A 120 30.50 8.01 2.22
CA LYS A 120 30.53 9.16 3.16
C LYS A 120 30.51 10.53 2.46
N GLU A 121 31.07 10.59 1.25
CA GLU A 121 31.22 11.83 0.48
C GLU A 121 30.03 12.10 -0.46
N ASP A 122 29.08 11.16 -0.54
CA ASP A 122 27.94 11.27 -1.45
C ASP A 122 26.96 12.33 -0.93
N THR A 123 26.76 13.40 -1.71
CA THR A 123 25.71 14.38 -1.41
C THR A 123 24.36 13.82 -1.84
N VAL A 124 23.66 13.19 -0.90
CA VAL A 124 22.36 12.54 -1.16
C VAL A 124 21.23 13.54 -1.36
N PHE A 125 21.27 14.62 -0.59
CA PHE A 125 20.16 15.57 -0.52
C PHE A 125 20.35 16.67 -1.55
N LYS A 126 19.54 16.60 -2.60
CA LYS A 126 19.39 17.66 -3.59
C LYS A 126 18.33 18.67 -3.12
N PRO A 127 18.38 19.93 -3.58
CA PRO A 127 17.27 20.85 -3.40
C PRO A 127 16.00 20.28 -4.02
N TYR A 128 14.84 20.69 -3.50
CA TYR A 128 13.54 20.23 -4.00
C TYR A 128 13.39 20.52 -5.50
N GLU A 129 12.99 19.49 -6.24
CA GLU A 129 12.64 19.57 -7.65
C GLU A 129 11.12 19.45 -7.78
N PRO A 130 10.44 20.28 -8.60
CA PRO A 130 8.98 20.28 -8.74
C PRO A 130 8.48 19.13 -9.63
N VAL A 131 8.88 17.91 -9.27
CA VAL A 131 8.57 16.65 -9.96
C VAL A 131 8.09 15.64 -8.92
N PHE A 132 7.17 14.76 -9.31
CA PHE A 132 6.72 13.65 -8.50
C PHE A 132 6.60 12.36 -9.32
N ALA A 133 6.67 11.23 -8.64
CA ALA A 133 6.45 9.91 -9.19
C ALA A 133 5.41 9.15 -8.35
N ILE A 134 4.73 8.20 -8.98
CA ILE A 134 3.98 7.17 -8.27
C ILE A 134 4.75 5.86 -8.42
N VAL A 135 5.31 5.39 -7.30
CA VAL A 135 6.10 4.15 -7.24
C VAL A 135 5.28 3.04 -6.59
N GLN A 136 5.49 1.81 -7.04
CA GLN A 136 4.91 0.63 -6.40
C GLN A 136 6.00 -0.20 -5.73
N ILE A 137 5.84 -0.44 -4.44
CA ILE A 137 6.74 -1.29 -3.65
C ILE A 137 5.89 -2.42 -3.08
N GLY A 138 6.12 -3.64 -3.54
CA GLY A 138 5.25 -4.78 -3.24
C GLY A 138 3.82 -4.53 -3.72
N SER A 139 2.87 -4.52 -2.79
CA SER A 139 1.44 -4.29 -3.08
C SER A 139 0.97 -2.85 -2.84
N HIS A 140 1.86 -1.96 -2.39
CA HIS A 140 1.51 -0.59 -2.02
C HIS A 140 2.06 0.43 -3.02
N GLN A 141 1.28 1.48 -3.27
CA GLN A 141 1.66 2.58 -4.15
C GLN A 141 1.90 3.84 -3.31
N PHE A 142 2.97 4.57 -3.64
CA PHE A 142 3.36 5.79 -2.95
C PHE A 142 3.56 6.91 -3.95
N LYS A 143 3.00 8.08 -3.65
CA LYS A 143 3.38 9.32 -4.33
C LYS A 143 4.64 9.86 -3.65
N VAL A 144 5.67 10.13 -4.43
CA VAL A 144 6.96 10.56 -3.92
C VAL A 144 7.52 11.72 -4.73
N SER A 145 8.17 12.64 -4.03
CA SER A 145 9.01 13.69 -4.58
C SER A 145 10.44 13.59 -4.02
N ASN A 146 11.36 14.35 -4.60
CA ASN A 146 12.74 14.41 -4.10
C ASN A 146 12.76 14.92 -2.65
N GLY A 147 13.43 14.18 -1.76
CA GLY A 147 13.53 14.52 -0.35
C GLY A 147 12.37 14.03 0.51
N ASP A 148 11.44 13.25 -0.03
CA ASP A 148 10.39 12.64 0.79
C ASP A 148 10.91 11.42 1.56
N SER A 149 10.39 11.22 2.78
CA SER A 149 10.58 9.98 3.53
C SER A 149 9.28 9.16 3.51
N ILE A 150 9.38 7.89 3.14
CA ILE A 150 8.24 6.96 3.12
C ILE A 150 8.53 5.74 4.00
N PHE A 151 7.49 5.21 4.64
CA PHE A 151 7.55 3.92 5.33
C PHE A 151 7.01 2.83 4.42
N THR A 152 7.77 1.75 4.33
CA THR A 152 7.45 0.59 3.50
C THR A 152 7.48 -0.68 4.34
N GLU A 153 6.95 -1.77 3.80
CA GLU A 153 7.12 -3.09 4.37
C GLU A 153 8.60 -3.43 4.56
N ARG A 154 8.91 -4.33 5.50
CA ARG A 154 10.29 -4.70 5.79
C ARG A 154 10.97 -5.32 4.56
N LEU A 155 11.98 -4.63 4.05
CA LEU A 155 12.88 -5.15 3.01
C LEU A 155 14.01 -5.94 3.69
N LYS A 156 14.05 -7.27 3.46
CA LYS A 156 14.85 -8.22 4.26
C LYS A 156 16.36 -8.15 4.01
N PHE A 157 16.77 -7.85 2.77
CA PHE A 157 18.16 -7.96 2.30
C PHE A 157 18.87 -6.62 2.16
N LEU A 158 18.34 -5.58 2.80
CA LEU A 158 18.92 -4.24 2.79
C LEU A 158 19.46 -3.91 4.18
N GLU A 159 20.57 -3.19 4.18
CA GLU A 159 21.16 -2.60 5.36
C GLU A 159 20.90 -1.10 5.40
N VAL A 160 21.17 -0.49 6.55
CA VAL A 160 21.02 0.95 6.73
C VAL A 160 22.08 1.66 5.89
N ASN A 161 21.67 2.73 5.21
CA ASN A 161 22.46 3.48 4.23
C ASN A 161 22.67 2.77 2.87
N ASP A 162 21.97 1.69 2.56
CA ASP A 162 22.00 1.16 1.20
C ASP A 162 21.26 2.06 0.21
N LYS A 163 21.85 2.23 -0.98
CA LYS A 163 21.22 2.84 -2.14
C LYS A 163 20.44 1.79 -2.91
N LEU A 164 19.21 2.14 -3.26
CA LEU A 164 18.34 1.32 -4.06
C LEU A 164 17.66 2.14 -5.17
N ILE A 165 17.37 1.45 -6.26
CA ILE A 165 16.63 1.97 -7.39
C ILE A 165 15.27 1.29 -7.38
N LEU A 166 14.21 2.07 -7.40
CA LEU A 166 12.83 1.59 -7.55
C LEU A 166 12.49 1.60 -9.05
N ASP A 167 12.30 0.41 -9.61
CA ASP A 167 12.08 0.22 -11.05
C ASP A 167 10.58 0.26 -11.39
N LYS A 168 9.71 -0.09 -10.44
CA LYS A 168 8.25 -0.09 -10.64
C LYS A 168 7.65 1.30 -10.49
N VAL A 169 7.87 2.14 -11.50
CA VAL A 169 7.28 3.47 -11.60
C VAL A 169 6.03 3.42 -12.47
N LEU A 170 4.88 3.83 -11.91
CA LEU A 170 3.58 3.79 -12.58
C LEU A 170 3.25 5.11 -13.30
N LEU A 171 3.72 6.23 -12.76
CA LEU A 171 3.41 7.57 -13.27
C LEU A 171 4.54 8.53 -12.91
N LEU A 172 4.88 9.43 -13.83
CA LEU A 172 5.75 10.58 -13.58
C LEU A 172 4.97 11.87 -13.86
N GLY A 173 5.12 12.86 -12.99
CA GLY A 173 4.43 14.14 -13.10
C GLY A 173 5.36 15.31 -12.85
N SER A 174 5.25 16.32 -13.70
CA SER A 174 5.90 17.63 -13.61
C SER A 174 4.82 18.70 -13.80
N ALA A 175 5.16 19.97 -13.59
CA ALA A 175 4.25 21.09 -13.83
C ALA A 175 3.82 21.18 -15.31
N SER A 176 4.68 20.77 -16.25
CA SER A 176 4.43 20.85 -17.69
C SER A 176 3.83 19.58 -18.30
N GLN A 177 4.17 18.41 -17.75
CA GLN A 177 3.86 17.12 -18.37
C GLN A 177 3.52 16.05 -17.35
N THR A 178 2.67 15.10 -17.74
CA THR A 178 2.35 13.90 -16.96
C THR A 178 2.46 12.69 -17.86
N ILE A 179 3.32 11.75 -17.48
CA ILE A 179 3.58 10.50 -18.20
C ILE A 179 2.92 9.38 -17.41
N VAL A 180 1.95 8.71 -18.03
CA VAL A 180 1.18 7.62 -17.41
C VAL A 180 1.65 6.28 -17.98
N GLY A 181 2.10 5.38 -17.12
CA GLY A 181 2.59 4.05 -17.49
C GLY A 181 1.48 3.08 -17.92
N ARG A 182 1.88 2.01 -18.61
CA ARG A 182 0.98 0.91 -19.03
C ARG A 182 1.69 -0.46 -18.96
N PRO A 183 1.78 -1.13 -17.80
CA PRO A 183 1.46 -0.65 -16.45
C PRO A 183 2.56 0.22 -15.83
N ILE A 184 3.81 0.04 -16.26
CA ILE A 184 4.98 0.81 -15.81
C ILE A 184 5.39 1.82 -16.89
N VAL A 185 6.10 2.88 -16.48
CA VAL A 185 6.75 3.83 -17.39
C VAL A 185 8.13 3.27 -17.76
N PRO A 186 8.45 3.07 -19.06
CA PRO A 186 9.77 2.59 -19.48
C PRO A 186 10.86 3.63 -19.14
N ASP A 187 12.05 3.15 -18.80
CA ASP A 187 13.24 3.95 -18.49
C ASP A 187 13.10 4.97 -17.34
N ALA A 188 12.00 4.88 -16.59
CA ALA A 188 11.80 5.64 -15.36
C ALA A 188 12.46 4.91 -14.19
N SER A 189 13.19 5.65 -13.37
CA SER A 189 13.78 5.12 -12.15
C SER A 189 13.72 6.13 -11.02
N VAL A 190 13.44 5.65 -9.82
CA VAL A 190 13.45 6.48 -8.61
C VAL A 190 14.56 5.99 -7.70
N HIS A 191 15.51 6.88 -7.41
CA HIS A 191 16.64 6.60 -6.53
C HIS A 191 16.23 6.88 -5.08
N ALA A 192 16.58 5.95 -4.19
CA ALA A 192 16.26 6.04 -2.78
C ALA A 192 17.41 5.49 -1.93
N VAL A 193 17.41 5.86 -0.65
CA VAL A 193 18.34 5.38 0.36
C VAL A 193 17.56 4.87 1.56
N VAL A 194 18.04 3.78 2.17
CA VAL A 194 17.50 3.29 3.45
C VAL A 194 18.01 4.15 4.59
N GLU A 195 17.10 4.86 5.26
CA GLU A 195 17.46 5.66 6.45
C GLU A 195 17.53 4.80 7.71
N GLU A 196 16.52 3.95 7.93
CA GLU A 196 16.45 3.11 9.12
C GLU A 196 15.46 1.95 8.93
N HIS A 197 15.60 0.94 9.79
CA HIS A 197 14.58 -0.08 10.00
C HIS A 197 13.89 0.18 11.33
N ALA A 198 12.60 0.46 11.28
CA ALA A 198 11.80 0.87 12.42
C ALA A 198 10.76 -0.19 12.81
N LEU A 199 10.35 -0.16 14.06
CA LEU A 199 9.17 -0.89 14.52
C LEU A 199 8.00 0.08 14.59
N ASP A 200 6.87 -0.33 14.02
CA ASP A 200 5.62 0.42 14.11
C ASP A 200 5.09 0.47 15.55
N ALA A 201 4.14 1.35 15.78
CA ALA A 201 3.40 1.45 17.02
C ALA A 201 2.81 0.08 17.42
N LYS A 202 2.77 -0.19 18.73
CA LYS A 202 2.22 -1.46 19.23
C LYS A 202 0.72 -1.51 18.97
N VAL A 203 0.28 -2.42 18.12
CA VAL A 203 -1.13 -2.74 17.92
C VAL A 203 -1.54 -3.80 18.95
N ILE A 204 -2.54 -3.50 19.78
CA ILE A 204 -3.04 -4.43 20.80
C ILE A 204 -4.22 -5.21 20.23
N ILE A 205 -4.02 -6.51 20.03
CA ILE A 205 -5.05 -7.46 19.61
C ILE A 205 -5.73 -8.00 20.86
N PHE A 206 -6.94 -7.53 21.14
CA PHE A 206 -7.76 -8.01 22.25
C PHE A 206 -8.89 -8.91 21.75
N LYS A 207 -8.87 -10.19 22.14
CA LYS A 207 -9.91 -11.18 21.82
C LYS A 207 -10.70 -11.50 23.08
N LYS A 208 -12.03 -11.38 23.04
CA LYS A 208 -12.92 -11.71 24.16
C LYS A 208 -14.20 -12.40 23.68
N LYS A 209 -14.60 -13.49 24.33
CA LYS A 209 -15.91 -14.13 24.12
C LYS A 209 -16.77 -13.94 25.37
N ARG A 210 -18.00 -13.44 25.18
CA ARG A 210 -18.95 -13.18 26.27
C ARG A 210 -19.36 -14.50 26.95
N ARG A 211 -19.38 -14.52 28.29
CA ARG A 211 -19.80 -15.66 29.14
C ARG A 211 -19.01 -16.97 28.94
N LYS A 212 -17.88 -16.95 28.22
CA LYS A 212 -17.04 -18.14 27.98
C LYS A 212 -15.69 -18.10 28.73
N ASN A 213 -15.56 -17.19 29.70
CA ASN A 213 -14.30 -16.88 30.42
C ASN A 213 -13.06 -16.77 29.50
N TYR A 214 -13.26 -16.42 28.23
CA TYR A 214 -12.20 -16.32 27.24
C TYR A 214 -11.88 -14.85 27.01
N ARG A 215 -10.67 -14.46 27.41
CA ARG A 215 -10.04 -13.17 27.11
C ARG A 215 -8.57 -13.41 26.81
N ARG A 216 -8.06 -12.85 25.71
CA ARG A 216 -6.65 -12.90 25.33
C ARG A 216 -6.23 -11.52 24.82
N THR A 217 -5.10 -11.03 25.31
CA THR A 217 -4.50 -9.77 24.85
C THR A 217 -3.13 -10.11 24.28
N LYS A 218 -2.87 -9.77 23.02
CA LYS A 218 -1.55 -9.94 22.37
C LYS A 218 -1.14 -8.61 21.77
N GLY A 219 0.13 -8.24 21.90
CA GLY A 219 0.70 -7.12 21.16
C GLY A 219 1.26 -7.59 19.81
N HIS A 220 1.13 -6.76 18.79
CA HIS A 220 1.84 -6.88 17.51
C HIS A 220 2.60 -5.59 17.23
N ARG A 221 3.80 -5.72 16.67
CA ARG A 221 4.57 -4.60 16.11
C ARG A 221 5.08 -5.03 14.76
N GLN A 222 4.77 -4.25 13.74
CA GLN A 222 5.22 -4.51 12.39
C GLN A 222 6.61 -3.90 12.20
N GLU A 223 7.52 -4.65 11.59
CA GLU A 223 8.79 -4.08 11.11
C GLU A 223 8.58 -3.35 9.80
N LEU A 224 9.13 -2.15 9.70
CA LEU A 224 9.04 -1.27 8.55
C LEU A 224 10.45 -0.83 8.13
N THR A 225 10.61 -0.53 6.86
CA THR A 225 11.81 0.14 6.34
C THR A 225 11.46 1.56 5.96
N LYS A 226 12.21 2.53 6.51
CA LYS A 226 12.07 3.93 6.16
C LYS A 226 13.02 4.25 5.01
N LEU A 227 12.44 4.66 3.89
CA LEU A 227 13.17 5.05 2.70
C LEU A 227 13.14 6.56 2.55
N ARG A 228 14.25 7.11 2.06
CA ARG A 228 14.38 8.51 1.67
C ARG A 228 14.60 8.59 0.19
N ILE A 229 13.76 9.36 -0.49
CA ILE A 229 13.81 9.52 -1.94
C ILE A 229 14.84 10.59 -2.28
N THR A 230 15.74 10.29 -3.22
CA THR A 230 16.91 11.13 -3.51
C THR A 230 16.86 11.74 -4.90
N ASP A 231 16.31 11.02 -5.87
CA ASP A 231 16.20 11.50 -7.24
C ASP A 231 15.08 10.78 -8.01
N ILE A 232 14.50 11.48 -8.98
CA ILE A 232 13.51 10.95 -9.91
C ILE A 232 14.05 11.16 -11.32
N GLN A 233 14.16 10.08 -12.10
CA GLN A 233 14.66 10.08 -13.46
C GLN A 233 13.56 9.66 -14.46
N GLY A 234 13.68 10.09 -15.71
CA GLY A 234 12.73 9.75 -16.79
C GLY A 234 11.70 10.85 -17.12
N ILE A 235 11.86 12.06 -16.58
CA ILE A 235 11.01 13.21 -16.90
C ILE A 235 11.84 14.50 -16.98
N GLU A 236 11.45 15.40 -17.88
CA GLU A 236 12.12 16.70 -18.00
C GLU A 236 11.83 17.55 -16.76
N LYS A 237 12.91 17.98 -16.11
CA LYS A 237 12.88 18.79 -14.90
C LYS A 237 12.84 20.27 -15.33
N PRO A 238 11.84 21.06 -14.94
CA PRO A 238 11.86 22.49 -15.21
C PRO A 238 13.02 23.12 -14.43
N GLN A 239 13.79 24.00 -15.08
CA GLN A 239 14.91 24.68 -14.43
C GLN A 239 14.39 25.48 -13.24
N ASN A 240 14.85 25.12 -12.04
CA ASN A 240 14.53 25.84 -10.81
C ASN A 240 15.38 27.13 -10.81
N VAL A 241 14.88 28.18 -11.46
CA VAL A 241 15.49 29.51 -11.36
C VAL A 241 15.25 29.99 -9.94
N LEU A 242 16.22 29.75 -9.05
CA LEU A 242 16.21 30.30 -7.70
C LEU A 242 16.11 31.82 -7.85
N PRO A 243 15.08 32.48 -7.30
CA PRO A 243 15.08 33.93 -7.25
C PRO A 243 16.28 34.35 -6.38
N GLU A 244 17.22 35.08 -6.97
CA GLU A 244 18.32 35.68 -6.24
C GLU A 244 17.74 36.44 -5.05
N LYS A 245 18.09 36.00 -3.82
CA LYS A 245 17.70 36.73 -2.61
C LYS A 245 18.20 38.17 -2.77
N PRO A 246 17.36 39.20 -2.60
CA PRO A 246 17.83 40.58 -2.68
C PRO A 246 18.88 40.78 -1.59
N SER A 247 20.11 41.05 -2.00
CA SER A 247 21.22 41.40 -1.11
C SER A 247 20.78 42.55 -0.23
N LYS A 248 20.76 42.34 1.11
CA LYS A 248 20.56 43.44 2.07
C LYS A 248 21.58 44.55 1.76
N PRO A 249 21.17 45.82 1.62
CA PRO A 249 22.12 46.89 1.37
C PRO A 249 23.07 47.03 2.56
N ALA A 250 24.36 47.08 2.25
CA ALA A 250 25.45 47.29 3.21
C ALA A 250 25.19 48.56 4.04
N LYS A 251 25.43 48.46 5.36
CA LYS A 251 25.44 49.60 6.28
C LYS A 251 26.45 50.63 5.75
N LYS A 252 26.02 51.88 5.55
CA LYS A 252 26.91 53.03 5.39
C LYS A 252 27.67 53.22 6.70
N GLU A 253 28.98 53.06 6.66
CA GLU A 253 29.88 53.63 7.66
C GLU A 253 29.77 55.16 7.59
N GLN A 254 29.54 55.79 8.74
CA GLN A 254 29.62 57.24 8.88
C GLN A 254 31.06 57.57 9.29
N GLU A 255 31.81 58.21 8.39
CA GLU A 255 33.07 58.88 8.74
C GLU A 255 32.76 60.05 9.67
N ASN A 256 33.24 59.97 10.91
CA ASN A 256 33.31 61.12 11.80
C ASN A 256 34.57 61.92 11.41
N VAL A 257 34.37 63.08 10.78
CA VAL A 257 35.42 64.08 10.58
C VAL A 257 35.67 64.76 11.92
N ALA A 258 36.85 64.52 12.50
CA ALA A 258 37.35 65.25 13.65
C ALA A 258 37.74 66.67 13.25
N VAL A 259 37.07 67.66 13.84
CA VAL A 259 37.44 69.08 13.79
C VAL A 259 38.57 69.30 14.80
N THR A 260 39.75 69.69 14.32
CA THR A 260 40.85 70.19 15.17
C THR A 260 40.84 71.71 15.18
N ALA A 261 40.98 72.28 16.38
CA ALA A 261 41.05 73.70 16.70
C ALA A 261 42.37 74.37 16.28
#